data_AF-A0A958PJL4-F1
#
_entry.id   AF-A0A958PJL4-F1
#
_cell.length_a   1.000
_cell.length_b   1.000
_cell.length_c   1.000
_cell.angle_alpha   90.00
_cell.angle_beta   90.00
_cell.angle_gamma   90.00
#
_symmetry.space_group_name_H-M   'P 1'
#
loop_
_entity.id
_entity.type
_entity.pdbx_description
1 polymer ?
#
loop_
_entity_poly.entity_id
_entity_poly.type
_entity_poly.pdbx_seq_one_letter_code
_entity_poly.pdbx_strand_id
1 'polypeptide(L)' 'QGPDVGTQYRSAIFFYDAQQEAAARASLEAAQKRYSAPIVTEVVPAAPFYRAEDYHQEYFAKQCRF' A
#
# COMPACT_ATOMS: atom_id res chain seq x y z
N GLN A 1 2.53 -5.99 -8.69
CA GLN A 1 2.00 -6.97 -7.73
C GLN A 1 1.43 -8.15 -8.52
N GLY A 2 1.82 -9.40 -8.23
CA GLY A 2 1.43 -10.52 -9.11
C GLY A 2 2.00 -10.34 -10.53
N PRO A 3 1.20 -10.43 -11.61
CA PRO A 3 1.66 -10.20 -12.97
C PRO A 3 1.91 -8.71 -13.30
N ASP A 4 1.45 -7.78 -12.46
CA ASP A 4 1.58 -6.34 -12.71
C ASP A 4 3.00 -5.83 -12.37
N VAL A 5 3.69 -5.29 -13.37
CA VAL A 5 5.09 -4.82 -13.24
C VAL A 5 5.16 -3.31 -13.48
N GLY A 6 5.80 -2.59 -12.55
CA GLY A 6 6.00 -1.15 -12.62
C GLY A 6 6.05 -0.48 -11.24
N THR A 7 6.64 0.72 -11.16
CA THR A 7 6.83 1.47 -9.91
C THR A 7 5.51 1.95 -9.29
N GLN A 8 4.45 2.06 -10.09
CA GLN A 8 3.08 2.33 -9.66
C GLN A 8 2.48 1.18 -8.82
N TYR A 9 3.08 -0.01 -8.88
CA TYR A 9 2.63 -1.18 -8.11
C TYR A 9 3.53 -1.50 -6.91
N ARG A 10 4.42 -0.56 -6.51
CA ARG A 10 5.28 -0.75 -5.33
C ARG A 10 4.45 -0.76 -4.05
N SER A 11 4.90 -1.52 -3.06
CA SER A 11 4.27 -1.55 -1.73
C SER A 11 4.71 -0.35 -0.92
N ALA A 12 3.74 0.41 -0.39
CA ALA A 12 4.01 1.56 0.47
C ALA A 12 2.88 1.76 1.49
N ILE A 13 3.23 2.35 2.64
CA ILE A 13 2.34 2.90 3.66
C ILE A 13 2.61 4.40 3.73
N PHE A 14 1.58 5.21 3.46
CA PHE A 14 1.64 6.66 3.51
C PHE A 14 1.08 7.14 4.86
N PHE A 15 1.91 7.77 5.70
CA PHE A 15 1.49 8.25 7.02
C PHE A 15 1.21 9.76 7.02
N TYR A 16 0.25 10.19 7.84
CA TYR A 16 -0.11 11.60 8.02
C TYR A 16 0.49 12.23 9.28
N ASP A 17 0.88 11.40 10.25
CA ASP A 17 1.44 11.84 11.52
C ASP A 17 2.47 10.84 12.07
N ALA A 18 3.19 11.24 13.12
CA ALA A 18 4.24 10.43 13.73
C ALA A 18 3.70 9.18 14.45
N GLN A 19 2.44 9.21 14.91
CA GLN A 19 1.82 8.05 15.55
C GLN A 19 1.58 6.94 14.51
N GLN A 20 1.08 7.29 13.34
CA GLN A 20 0.90 6.39 12.21
C GLN A 20 2.23 5.84 11.71
N GLU A 21 3.26 6.68 11.60
CA GLU A 21 4.61 6.23 11.23
C GLU A 21 5.13 5.16 12.20
N ALA A 22 5.09 5.44 13.50
CA ALA A 22 5.55 4.52 14.53
C ALA A 22 4.76 3.21 14.52
N ALA A 23 3.44 3.28 14.39
CA ALA A 23 2.57 2.09 14.31
C ALA A 23 2.87 1.25 13.06
N ALA A 24 3.08 1.89 11.90
CA ALA A 24 3.41 1.20 10.65
C ALA A 24 4.76 0.48 10.74
N ARG A 25 5.79 1.14 11.29
CA ARG A 25 7.13 0.54 11.48
C ARG A 25 7.08 -0.65 12.44
N ALA A 26 6.41 -0.50 13.59
CA ALA A 26 6.24 -1.59 14.55
C ALA A 26 5.49 -2.79 13.93
N SER A 27 4.45 -2.52 13.13
CA SER A 27 3.71 -3.57 12.41
C SER A 27 4.59 -4.28 11.37
N LEU A 28 5.44 -3.54 10.65
CA LEU A 28 6.36 -4.11 9.66
C LEU A 28 7.39 -5.02 10.35
N GLU A 29 7.99 -4.58 11.45
CA GLU A 29 8.92 -5.40 12.24
C GLU A 29 8.26 -6.69 12.77
N ALA A 30 7.03 -6.58 13.26
CA ALA A 30 6.26 -7.73 13.72
C ALA A 30 5.93 -8.70 12.57
N ALA A 31 5.54 -8.17 11.40
CA ALA A 31 5.24 -8.95 10.21
C ALA A 31 6.49 -9.63 9.63
N GLN A 32 7.65 -8.97 9.63
CA GLN A 32 8.90 -9.49 9.09
C GLN A 32 9.28 -10.84 9.70
N LYS A 33 8.94 -11.08 10.97
CA LYS A 33 9.17 -12.37 11.65
C LYS A 33 8.48 -13.56 10.97
N ARG A 34 7.46 -13.31 10.14
CA ARG A 34 6.71 -14.33 9.40
C ARG A 34 7.27 -14.58 7.99
N TYR A 35 8.22 -13.76 7.52
CA TYR A 35 8.77 -13.83 6.18
C TYR A 35 10.28 -14.03 6.24
N SER A 36 10.79 -15.03 5.51
CA SER A 36 12.23 -15.26 5.37
C SER A 36 12.90 -14.20 4.49
N ALA A 37 12.18 -13.71 3.48
CA ALA A 37 12.64 -12.60 2.64
C ALA A 37 12.35 -11.25 3.32
N PRO A 38 13.19 -10.22 3.09
CA PRO A 38 12.95 -8.89 3.62
C PRO A 38 11.69 -8.28 2.99
N ILE A 39 10.83 -7.69 3.83
CA ILE A 39 9.69 -6.89 3.43
C ILE A 39 10.23 -5.59 2.84
N VAL A 40 9.83 -5.29 1.60
CA VAL A 40 10.27 -4.10 0.84
C VAL A 40 9.28 -2.94 0.91
N THR A 41 8.25 -3.03 1.76
CA THR A 41 7.23 -1.99 1.93
C THR A 41 7.86 -0.69 2.43
N GLU A 42 7.65 0.40 1.69
CA GLU A 42 8.10 1.73 2.07
C GLU A 42 7.17 2.34 3.13
N VAL A 43 7.73 3.01 4.16
CA VAL A 43 6.95 3.82 5.12
C VAL A 43 7.36 5.27 4.93
N VAL A 44 6.50 6.06 4.28
CA VAL A 44 6.81 7.40 3.78
C VAL A 44 5.70 8.40 4.11
N PRO A 45 5.99 9.70 4.22
CA PRO A 45 4.96 10.70 4.49
C PRO A 45 3.95 10.76 3.35
N ALA A 46 2.69 11.01 3.67
CA ALA A 46 1.64 11.22 2.68
C ALA A 46 1.95 12.45 1.82
N ALA A 47 1.83 12.29 0.52
CA ALA A 47 1.95 13.36 -0.48
C ALA A 47 0.53 13.74 -0.99
N PRO A 48 0.39 14.77 -1.86
CA PRO A 48 -0.88 15.06 -2.49
C PRO A 48 -1.51 13.81 -3.14
N PHE A 49 -2.76 13.52 -2.78
CA PHE A 49 -3.51 12.41 -3.34
C PHE A 49 -4.34 12.89 -4.52
N TYR A 50 -4.03 12.38 -5.71
CA TYR A 50 -4.81 12.60 -6.91
C TYR A 50 -5.82 11.48 -7.07
N ARG A 51 -7.10 11.79 -6.84
CA ARG A 51 -8.19 10.83 -7.00
C ARG A 51 -8.21 10.33 -8.45
N ALA A 52 -8.16 9.02 -8.62
CA ALA A 52 -8.29 8.38 -9.94
C ALA A 52 -9.69 8.61 -10.54
N GLU A 53 -9.80 8.43 -11.85
CA GLU A 53 -11.02 8.60 -12.63
C GLU A 53 -12.19 7.76 -12.09
N ASP A 54 -13.43 8.22 -12.29
CA ASP A 54 -14.61 7.59 -11.67
C ASP A 54 -14.86 6.13 -12.09
N TYR A 55 -14.35 5.71 -13.26
CA TYR A 55 -14.45 4.32 -13.69
C TYR A 55 -13.52 3.38 -12.90
N HIS A 56 -12.46 3.90 -12.26
CA HIS A 56 -11.60 3.14 -11.36
C HIS A 56 -12.19 2.99 -9.95
N GLN A 57 -13.09 3.89 -9.58
CA GLN A 57 -13.71 3.89 -8.24
C GLN A 57 -14.68 2.72 -8.11
N GLU A 58 -14.60 1.96 -7.01
CA GLU A 58 -15.47 0.81 -6.75
C GLU A 58 -15.52 -0.20 -7.91
N TYR A 59 -14.41 -0.32 -8.67
CA TYR A 59 -14.36 -1.08 -9.92
C TYR A 59 -14.94 -2.50 -9.78
N PHE A 60 -14.53 -3.26 -8.76
CA PHE A 60 -15.03 -4.62 -8.54
C PHE A 60 -16.54 -4.68 -8.25
N ALA A 61 -17.06 -3.73 -7.47
CA ALA A 61 -18.49 -3.67 -7.15
C ALA A 61 -19.33 -3.29 -8.39
N LYS A 62 -18.82 -2.38 -9.23
CA LYS A 62 -19.47 -1.94 -10.47
C LYS A 62 -19.42 -2.99 -11.58
N GLN A 63 -18.30 -3.72 -11.67
CA GLN A 63 -18.05 -4.62 -12.79
C GLN A 63 -18.58 -6.03 -12.59
N CYS A 64 -18.90 -6.43 -11.35
CA CYS A 64 -19.38 -7.77 -10.93
C CYS A 64 -19.22 -8.83 -12.04
N ARG A 65 -17.96 -9.11 -12.39
CA ARG A 65 -17.59 -10.06 -13.42
C ARG A 65 -17.06 -11.27 -12.68
N PHE A 66 -17.98 -12.20 -12.39
CA PHE A 66 -17.69 -13.59 -12.09
C PHE A 66 -18.08 -14.43 -13.29
#